data_AF-R0M422-F1
#
_entry.id   AF-R0M422-F1
#
_cell.length_a   1.000
_cell.length_b   1.000
_cell.length_c   1.000
_cell.angle_alpha   90.00
_cell.angle_beta   90.00
_cell.angle_gamma   90.00
#
_symmetry.space_group_name_H-M   'P 1'
#
loop_
_entity.id
_entity.type
_entity.pdbx_description
1 polymer ?
#
loop_
_entity_poly.entity_id
_entity_poly.type
_entity_poly.pdbx_seq_one_letter_code
_entity_poly.pdbx_strand_id
1 'polypeptide(L)'
;MSFRIDFHGSSEVGAYMSFANTYCLVGRSTSGNTLKFLLENVDMPIIETTINGISMVGSQVRGNKNGLILSSAPTDQELMHIRNSLPDHIMVKRIDERLNALGNVVLCN
;
A
#
# COMPACT_ATOMS: atom_id res chain seq x y z
N MET A 1 -19.83 6.50 1.98
CA MET A 1 -19.71 6.21 3.43
C MET A 1 -18.30 6.53 3.87
N SER A 2 -18.10 6.92 5.12
CA SER A 2 -16.77 7.14 5.72
C SER A 2 -16.64 6.30 6.97
N PHE A 3 -15.54 5.55 7.08
CA PHE A 3 -15.27 4.70 8.24
C PHE A 3 -14.13 5.27 9.07
N ARG A 4 -14.17 5.01 10.39
CA ARG A 4 -13.08 5.34 11.30
C ARG A 4 -12.40 4.04 11.68
N ILE A 5 -11.12 3.95 11.37
CA ILE A 5 -10.26 2.82 11.69
C ILE A 5 -8.99 3.34 12.33
N ASP A 6 -8.37 2.52 13.15
CA ASP A 6 -7.00 2.70 13.60
C ASP A 6 -6.12 1.57 13.04
N PHE A 7 -4.82 1.86 12.95
CA PHE A 7 -3.81 0.87 12.60
C PHE A 7 -2.75 0.88 13.70
N HIS A 8 -2.64 -0.21 14.46
CA HIS A 8 -1.80 -0.29 15.68
C HIS A 8 -2.10 0.81 16.72
N GLY A 9 -3.36 1.24 16.86
CA GLY A 9 -3.71 2.36 17.74
C GLY A 9 -3.32 3.74 17.22
N SER A 10 -2.75 3.84 16.01
CA SER A 10 -2.50 5.10 15.33
C SER A 10 -3.70 5.50 14.48
N SER A 11 -4.05 6.79 14.53
CA SER A 11 -5.07 7.39 13.66
C SER A 11 -4.52 7.74 12.26
N GLU A 12 -3.20 7.67 12.07
CA GLU A 12 -2.53 8.01 10.80
C GLU A 12 -2.58 6.84 9.81
N VAL A 13 -3.79 6.41 9.47
CA VAL A 13 -4.03 5.20 8.65
C VAL A 13 -3.40 5.32 7.26
N GLY A 14 -3.36 6.53 6.68
CA GLY A 14 -2.74 6.81 5.39
C GLY A 14 -1.23 6.59 5.33
N ALA A 15 -0.54 6.51 6.48
CA ALA A 15 0.86 6.13 6.52
C ALA A 15 1.05 4.61 6.31
N TYR A 16 0.06 3.80 6.69
CA TYR A 16 0.10 2.34 6.66
C TYR A 16 -0.58 1.75 5.44
N MET A 17 -1.53 2.47 4.83
CA MET A 17 -2.29 1.98 3.68
C MET A 17 -2.27 2.96 2.51
N SER A 18 -2.35 2.43 1.29
CA SER A 18 -2.43 3.20 0.05
C SER A 18 -3.60 2.71 -0.78
N PHE A 19 -4.58 3.59 -0.99
CA PHE A 19 -5.73 3.30 -1.83
C PHE A 19 -5.53 3.83 -3.24
N ALA A 20 -5.77 2.96 -4.23
CA ALA A 20 -6.01 3.33 -5.61
C ALA A 20 -7.46 2.99 -5.99
N ASN A 21 -7.87 3.32 -7.22
CA ASN A 21 -9.22 3.02 -7.70
C ASN A 21 -9.48 1.52 -7.86
N THR A 22 -8.44 0.72 -8.11
CA THR A 22 -8.54 -0.69 -8.50
C THR A 22 -7.91 -1.65 -7.50
N TYR A 23 -7.15 -1.16 -6.51
CA TYR A 23 -6.47 -1.98 -5.52
C TYR A 23 -6.16 -1.16 -4.26
N CYS A 24 -5.92 -1.86 -3.16
CA CYS A 24 -5.48 -1.28 -1.91
C CYS A 24 -4.24 -2.04 -1.40
N LEU A 25 -3.18 -1.31 -1.05
CA LEU A 25 -2.05 -1.88 -0.33
C LEU A 25 -2.17 -1.55 1.15
N VAL A 26 -1.96 -2.54 2.00
CA VAL A 26 -2.03 -2.40 3.44
C VAL A 26 -0.74 -2.94 4.04
N GLY A 27 -0.18 -2.20 4.99
CA GLY A 27 0.93 -2.66 5.80
C GLY A 27 0.60 -3.94 6.54
N ARG A 28 1.58 -4.83 6.66
CA ARG A 28 1.42 -6.04 7.47
C ARG A 28 1.17 -5.67 8.93
N SER A 29 0.08 -6.17 9.50
CA SER A 29 -0.32 -5.91 10.88
C SER A 29 -0.21 -7.16 11.74
N THR A 30 0.28 -7.00 12.97
CA THR A 30 0.22 -8.03 14.02
C THR A 30 -1.22 -8.32 14.44
N SER A 31 -2.11 -7.33 14.35
CA SER A 31 -3.55 -7.47 14.62
C SER A 31 -4.32 -7.46 13.29
N GLY A 32 -4.86 -8.62 12.91
CA GLY A 32 -5.62 -8.79 11.66
C GLY A 32 -6.99 -8.08 11.64
N ASN A 33 -7.32 -7.24 12.62
CA ASN A 33 -8.61 -6.56 12.73
C ASN A 33 -8.83 -5.57 11.59
N THR A 34 -7.82 -4.75 11.29
CA THR A 34 -7.92 -3.75 10.21
C THR A 34 -8.03 -4.43 8.84
N LEU A 35 -7.28 -5.52 8.61
CA LEU A 35 -7.37 -6.28 7.37
C LEU A 35 -8.77 -6.91 7.19
N LYS A 36 -9.32 -7.54 8.23
CA LYS A 36 -10.69 -8.10 8.20
C LYS A 36 -11.72 -7.04 7.90
N PHE A 37 -11.63 -5.89 8.58
CA PHE A 37 -12.54 -4.77 8.34
C PHE A 37 -12.50 -4.31 6.89
N LEU A 38 -11.31 -4.19 6.29
CA LEU A 38 -11.17 -3.78 4.90
C LEU A 38 -11.77 -4.82 3.95
N LEU A 39 -11.51 -6.11 4.19
CA LEU A 39 -12.07 -7.20 3.36
C LEU A 39 -13.61 -7.25 3.41
N GLU A 40 -14.23 -6.85 4.51
CA GLU A 40 -15.69 -6.83 4.67
C GLU A 40 -16.35 -5.59 4.05
N ASN A 41 -15.64 -4.46 3.98
CA ASN A 41 -16.22 -3.16 3.62
C ASN A 41 -15.74 -2.61 2.27
N VAL A 42 -14.77 -3.25 1.63
CA VAL A 42 -14.12 -2.75 0.41
C VAL A 42 -14.14 -3.81 -0.69
N ASP A 43 -14.85 -3.52 -1.78
CA ASP A 43 -14.94 -4.38 -2.98
C ASP A 43 -13.75 -4.18 -3.93
N MET A 44 -12.52 -4.34 -3.45
CA MET A 44 -11.31 -4.31 -4.29
C MET A 44 -10.23 -5.22 -3.71
N PRO A 45 -9.24 -5.69 -4.52
CA PRO A 45 -8.16 -6.50 -4.01
C PRO A 45 -7.35 -5.72 -2.96
N ILE A 46 -7.30 -6.26 -1.75
CA ILE A 46 -6.51 -5.76 -0.64
C ILE A 46 -5.27 -6.63 -0.50
N ILE A 47 -4.11 -6.00 -0.61
CA ILE A 47 -2.81 -6.65 -0.65
C ILE A 47 -2.07 -6.30 0.63
N GLU A 48 -1.91 -7.27 1.51
CA GLU A 48 -1.14 -7.11 2.74
C GLU A 48 0.35 -7.32 2.44
N THR A 49 1.16 -6.29 2.63
CA THR A 49 2.60 -6.37 2.32
C THR A 49 3.43 -5.49 3.23
N THR A 50 4.75 -5.61 3.10
CA THR A 50 5.74 -4.69 3.66
C THR A 50 6.59 -4.16 2.53
N ILE A 51 7.20 -2.99 2.72
CA ILE A 51 8.22 -2.50 1.79
C ILE A 51 9.53 -2.44 2.56
N ASN A 52 10.50 -3.27 2.19
CA ASN A 52 11.77 -3.40 2.88
C ASN A 52 11.59 -3.71 4.38
N GLY A 53 10.61 -4.57 4.70
CA GLY A 53 10.26 -4.93 6.09
C GLY A 53 9.51 -3.85 6.88
N ILE A 54 9.16 -2.72 6.28
CA ILE A 54 8.43 -1.62 6.93
C ILE A 54 6.92 -1.76 6.67
N SER A 55 6.11 -1.72 7.73
CA SER A 55 4.64 -1.76 7.65
C SER A 55 4.01 -0.42 7.24
N MET A 56 4.74 0.69 7.21
CA MET A 56 4.25 2.00 6.76
C MET A 56 4.19 2.09 5.22
N VAL A 57 3.47 1.16 4.59
CA VAL A 57 3.40 1.01 3.13
C VAL A 57 2.82 2.26 2.47
N GLY A 58 1.81 2.89 3.07
CA GLY A 58 1.17 4.11 2.55
C GLY A 58 2.12 5.29 2.36
N SER A 59 3.17 5.38 3.18
CA SER A 59 4.24 6.38 3.02
C SER A 59 5.29 6.00 1.96
N GLN A 60 5.46 4.71 1.67
CA GLN A 60 6.50 4.21 0.78
C GLN A 60 6.02 4.06 -0.67
N VAL A 61 4.71 3.99 -0.90
CA VAL A 61 4.13 3.66 -2.20
C VAL A 61 3.04 4.63 -2.61
N ARG A 62 3.00 4.94 -3.91
CA ARG A 62 1.90 5.69 -4.54
C ARG A 62 1.50 5.05 -5.83
N GLY A 63 0.21 5.09 -6.12
CA GLY A 63 -0.31 4.49 -7.32
C GLY A 63 -1.66 5.04 -7.69
N ASN A 64 -2.01 4.80 -8.94
CA ASN A 64 -3.33 5.05 -9.49
C ASN A 64 -3.80 3.82 -10.26
N LYS A 65 -4.89 3.98 -11.02
CA LYS A 65 -5.46 2.92 -11.85
C LYS A 65 -4.54 2.36 -12.94
N ASN A 66 -3.40 3.01 -13.22
CA ASN A 66 -2.49 2.61 -14.31
C ASN A 66 -1.17 2.01 -13.78
N GLY A 67 -0.77 2.33 -12.55
CA GLY A 67 0.53 1.93 -12.06
C GLY A 67 0.75 2.21 -10.58
N LEU A 68 1.79 1.58 -10.04
CA LEU A 68 2.26 1.67 -8.68
C LEU A 68 3.77 1.97 -8.69
N ILE A 69 4.17 2.99 -7.94
CA ILE A 69 5.56 3.38 -7.72
C ILE A 69 5.99 3.10 -6.28
N LEU A 70 7.22 2.62 -6.12
CA LEU A 70 7.81 2.19 -4.83
C LEU A 70 9.11 2.98 -4.57
N SER A 71 9.23 3.55 -3.36
CA SER A 71 10.32 4.48 -2.98
C SER A 71 11.59 3.81 -2.49
N SER A 72 11.45 2.80 -1.63
CA SER A 72 12.56 2.00 -1.14
C SER A 72 12.64 0.73 -1.97
N ALA A 73 13.83 0.12 -2.07
CA ALA A 73 13.95 -1.16 -2.75
C ALA A 73 13.25 -2.25 -1.92
N PRO A 74 12.04 -2.72 -2.31
CA PRO A 74 11.45 -3.86 -1.64
C PRO A 74 12.34 -5.07 -1.91
N THR A 75 12.28 -6.04 -1.00
CA THR A 75 12.85 -7.35 -1.26
C THR A 75 12.22 -7.96 -2.51
N ASP A 76 12.93 -8.85 -3.20
CA ASP A 76 12.39 -9.46 -4.42
C ASP A 76 11.14 -10.31 -4.11
N GLN A 77 11.04 -10.86 -2.90
CA GLN A 77 9.84 -11.55 -2.42
C GLN A 77 8.64 -10.61 -2.30
N GLU A 78 8.81 -9.44 -1.69
CA GLU A 78 7.75 -8.42 -1.59
C GLU A 78 7.33 -7.94 -2.99
N LEU A 79 8.29 -7.69 -3.89
CA LEU A 79 7.97 -7.27 -5.25
C LEU A 79 7.20 -8.34 -6.03
N MET A 80 7.62 -9.61 -5.93
CA MET A 80 6.91 -10.73 -6.56
C MET A 80 5.50 -10.87 -5.99
N HIS A 81 5.33 -10.75 -4.67
CA HIS A 81 4.03 -10.79 -4.03
C HIS A 81 3.11 -9.68 -4.56
N ILE A 82 3.58 -8.43 -4.58
CA ILE A 82 2.81 -7.28 -5.08
C ILE A 82 2.41 -7.50 -6.54
N ARG A 83 3.33 -7.95 -7.40
CA ARG A 83 3.05 -8.21 -8.82
C ARG A 83 2.04 -9.32 -9.04
N ASN A 84 2.10 -10.40 -8.26
CA ASN A 84 1.19 -11.53 -8.39
C ASN A 84 -0.21 -11.23 -7.85
N SER A 85 -0.34 -10.27 -6.93
CA SER A 85 -1.63 -9.90 -6.33
C SER A 85 -2.30 -8.70 -6.99
N LEU A 86 -1.56 -7.91 -7.79
CA LEU A 86 -2.11 -6.81 -8.56
C LEU A 86 -2.69 -7.30 -9.91
N PRO A 87 -3.71 -6.60 -10.45
CA PRO A 87 -4.17 -6.84 -11.81
C PRO A 87 -3.06 -6.62 -12.85
N ASP A 88 -3.03 -7.42 -13.91
CA ASP A 88 -1.98 -7.43 -14.94
C ASP A 88 -1.75 -6.08 -15.65
N HIS A 89 -2.77 -5.21 -15.68
CA HIS A 89 -2.68 -3.89 -16.31
C HIS A 89 -1.92 -2.84 -15.46
N ILE A 90 -1.67 -3.14 -14.18
CA ILE A 90 -0.99 -2.21 -13.27
C ILE A 90 0.53 -2.35 -13.43
N MET A 91 1.17 -1.31 -13.93
CA MET A 91 2.64 -1.27 -14.01
C MET A 91 3.26 -0.98 -12.65
N VAL A 92 4.00 -1.95 -12.09
CA VAL A 92 4.77 -1.78 -10.85
C VAL A 92 6.22 -1.39 -11.17
N LYS A 93 6.62 -0.18 -10.78
CA LYS A 93 7.98 0.33 -10.96
C LYS A 93 8.61 0.75 -9.65
N ARG A 94 9.90 0.43 -9.52
CA ARG A 94 10.78 0.97 -8.47
C ARG A 94 11.32 2.31 -8.98
N ILE A 95 11.29 3.34 -8.15
CA ILE A 95 11.91 4.64 -8.45
C ILE A 95 12.95 4.90 -7.37
N ASP A 96 14.19 5.07 -7.80
CA ASP A 96 15.27 5.49 -6.91
C ASP A 96 15.24 7.01 -6.78
N GLU A 97 14.89 7.50 -5.59
CA GLU A 97 14.83 8.92 -5.27
C GLU A 97 15.50 9.16 -3.91
N ARG A 98 15.96 10.39 -3.65
CA ARG A 98 16.78 10.74 -2.46
C ARG A 98 16.19 11.88 -1.62
N LEU A 99 15.00 12.35 -1.94
CA LEU A 99 14.31 13.42 -1.24
C LEU A 99 13.59 12.87 0.00
N ASN A 100 12.63 11.97 -0.20
CA ASN A 100 11.79 11.38 0.85
C ASN A 100 10.92 10.27 0.24
N ALA A 101 10.41 9.37 1.08
CA ALA A 101 9.48 8.31 0.70
C ALA A 101 8.41 8.80 -0.30
N LEU A 102 8.27 8.12 -1.44
CA LEU A 102 7.40 8.53 -2.55
C LEU A 102 5.95 8.81 -2.14
N GLY A 103 5.44 8.15 -1.09
CA GLY A 103 4.12 8.43 -0.52
C GLY A 103 3.96 9.82 0.07
N ASN A 104 5.05 10.45 0.47
CA ASN A 104 5.10 11.80 1.00
C ASN A 104 5.36 12.85 -0.10
N VAL A 105 5.99 12.45 -1.21
CA VAL A 105 6.41 13.37 -2.29
C VAL A 105 5.38 13.42 -3.41
N VAL A 106 4.68 12.33 -3.68
CA VAL A 106 3.78 12.19 -4.83
C VAL A 106 2.34 12.06 -4.36
N LEU A 107 1.48 12.89 -4.93
CA LEU A 107 0.03 12.76 -4.87
C LEU A 107 -0.49 12.59 -6.30
N CYS A 108 -1.27 11.53 -6.54
CA CYS A 108 -1.77 11.20 -7.87
C CYS A 108 -3.22 10.70 -7.83
N ASN A 109 -3.88 10.69 -8.99
CA ASN A 109 -5.22 10.16 -9.24
C ASN A 109 -5.24 9.21 -10.45
#